data_AF-U1NVJ7-F1
#
_entry.id   AF-U1NVJ7-F1
#
_cell.length_a   1.000
_cell.length_b   1.000
_cell.length_c   1.000
_cell.angle_alpha   90.00
_cell.angle_beta   90.00
_cell.angle_gamma   90.00
#
_symmetry.space_group_name_H-M   'P 1'
#
loop_
_entity.id
_entity.type
_entity.pdbx_description
1 polymer ?
#
loop_
_entity_poly.entity_id
_entity_poly.type
_entity_poly.pdbx_seq_one_letter_code
_entity_poly.pdbx_strand_id
1 'polypeptide(L)'
;MDDEETTPVGGPLPPADSLDERVLSVSEELLRYIEVAAALVLVVLFGIGVFDLGLQIIESMVAGNITDPLVVVGFIDTALLLFIIVEVYQTVVAYTQESETRRIVRLVIYTGVIAMVRKAIIFRTGEYADETAAMLAAGSYTLIILGLAALLIVERRTGQFNSNEQ
;
A
#
# COMPACT_ATOMS: atom_id res chain seq x y z
N MET A 1 -27.51 63.14 -29.25
CA MET A 1 -26.60 61.99 -29.13
C MET A 1 -26.43 61.84 -27.64
N ASP A 2 -27.31 61.04 -27.06
CA ASP A 2 -27.43 60.88 -25.62
C ASP A 2 -26.47 59.74 -25.23
N ASP A 3 -25.56 60.04 -24.31
CA ASP A 3 -24.61 59.07 -23.77
C ASP A 3 -25.37 58.11 -22.84
N GLU A 4 -25.61 56.88 -23.32
CA GLU A 4 -26.07 55.78 -22.47
C GLU A 4 -24.95 55.36 -21.52
N GLU A 5 -25.01 55.85 -20.27
CA GLU A 5 -24.23 55.31 -19.17
C GLU A 5 -24.64 53.84 -18.95
N THR A 6 -23.75 52.93 -19.35
CA THR A 6 -23.88 51.50 -19.05
C THR A 6 -23.66 51.27 -17.55
N THR A 7 -24.76 51.11 -16.81
CA THR A 7 -24.73 50.68 -15.40
C THR A 7 -24.09 49.29 -15.30
N PRO A 8 -23.02 49.08 -14.50
CA PRO A 8 -22.44 47.76 -14.31
C PRO A 8 -23.42 46.88 -13.52
N VAL A 9 -24.02 45.91 -14.19
CA VAL A 9 -24.92 44.93 -13.59
C VAL A 9 -24.07 43.80 -13.00
N GLY A 10 -23.65 43.97 -11.75
CA GLY A 10 -22.86 42.96 -11.03
C GLY A 10 -22.91 43.20 -9.52
N GLY A 11 -23.99 42.80 -8.87
CA GLY A 11 -24.07 42.77 -7.40
C GLY A 11 -23.09 41.74 -6.80
N PRO A 12 -22.79 41.81 -5.49
CA PRO A 12 -21.95 40.82 -4.81
C PRO A 12 -22.52 39.41 -4.99
N LEU A 13 -21.68 38.47 -5.42
CA LEU A 13 -22.03 37.07 -5.52
C LEU A 13 -22.45 36.53 -4.13
N PRO A 14 -23.51 35.70 -4.03
CA PRO A 14 -23.86 35.01 -2.79
C PRO A 14 -22.68 34.18 -2.26
N PRO A 15 -22.43 34.13 -0.94
CA PRO A 15 -21.30 33.40 -0.37
C PRO A 15 -21.51 31.89 -0.56
N ALA A 16 -20.61 31.26 -1.31
CA ALA A 16 -20.57 29.82 -1.53
C ALA A 16 -19.78 29.06 -0.44
N ASP A 17 -19.64 29.60 0.78
CA ASP A 17 -18.59 29.22 1.74
C ASP A 17 -19.13 28.84 3.14
N SER A 18 -20.06 27.89 3.28
CA SER A 18 -20.44 27.44 4.65
C SER A 18 -20.88 26.00 4.80
N LEU A 19 -21.56 25.44 3.79
CA LEU A 19 -21.96 24.03 3.79
C LEU A 19 -20.79 23.13 3.37
N ASP A 20 -20.06 23.53 2.32
CA ASP A 20 -18.87 22.80 1.86
C ASP A 20 -17.75 22.84 2.91
N GLU A 21 -17.49 23.98 3.55
CA GLU A 21 -16.51 24.11 4.64
C GLU A 21 -16.85 23.23 5.87
N ARG A 22 -18.13 23.14 6.24
CA ARG A 22 -18.59 22.27 7.35
C ARG A 22 -18.47 20.80 7.01
N VAL A 23 -18.83 20.41 5.79
CA VAL A 23 -18.76 19.02 5.37
C VAL A 23 -17.30 18.57 5.24
N LEU A 24 -16.42 19.45 4.74
CA LEU A 24 -14.98 19.19 4.65
C LEU A 24 -14.35 19.03 6.04
N SER A 25 -14.61 19.96 6.97
CA SER A 25 -14.04 19.89 8.33
C SER A 25 -14.49 18.66 9.12
N VAL A 26 -15.76 18.25 8.99
CA VAL A 26 -16.25 17.01 9.60
C VAL A 26 -15.61 15.78 8.95
N SER A 27 -15.41 15.79 7.63
CA SER A 27 -14.80 14.68 6.91
C SER A 27 -13.32 14.49 7.28
N GLU A 28 -12.57 15.58 7.41
CA GLU A 28 -11.17 15.56 7.86
C GLU A 28 -11.03 14.98 9.27
N GLU A 29 -11.92 15.38 10.19
CA GLU A 29 -11.89 14.87 11.56
C GLU A 29 -12.23 13.37 11.62
N LEU A 30 -13.21 12.91 10.83
CA LEU A 30 -13.56 11.50 10.72
C LEU A 30 -12.43 10.65 10.12
N LEU A 31 -11.77 11.14 9.06
CA LEU A 31 -10.64 10.45 8.44
C LEU A 31 -9.50 10.24 9.45
N ARG A 32 -9.19 11.25 10.26
CA ARG A 32 -8.16 11.14 11.30
C ARG A 32 -8.51 10.12 12.39
N TYR A 33 -9.77 10.01 12.80
CA TYR A 33 -10.18 8.96 13.75
C TYR A 33 -10.08 7.56 13.15
N ILE A 34 -10.51 7.39 11.90
CA ILE A 34 -10.44 6.12 11.18
C ILE A 34 -8.98 5.70 10.96
N GLU A 35 -8.10 6.64 10.63
CA GLU A 35 -6.66 6.42 10.52
C GLU A 35 -6.07 5.86 11.81
N VAL A 36 -6.29 6.55 12.94
CA VAL A 36 -5.74 6.13 14.24
C VAL A 36 -6.27 4.74 14.60
N ALA A 37 -7.55 4.46 14.35
CA ALA A 37 -8.14 3.16 14.57
C ALA A 37 -7.52 2.07 13.67
N ALA A 38 -7.36 2.35 12.37
CA ALA A 38 -6.74 1.42 11.43
C ALA A 38 -5.28 1.12 11.77
N ALA A 39 -4.50 2.16 12.06
CA ALA A 39 -3.12 2.05 12.50
C ALA A 39 -3.00 1.21 13.78
N LEU A 40 -3.87 1.47 14.78
CA LEU A 40 -3.90 0.70 16.02
C LEU A 40 -4.21 -0.79 15.78
N VAL A 41 -5.21 -1.09 14.96
CA VAL A 41 -5.56 -2.47 14.61
C VAL A 41 -4.39 -3.17 13.92
N LEU A 42 -3.73 -2.53 12.95
CA LEU A 42 -2.57 -3.11 12.28
C LEU A 42 -1.41 -3.39 13.24
N VAL A 43 -1.13 -2.47 14.17
CA VAL A 43 -0.08 -2.65 15.19
C VAL A 43 -0.41 -3.82 16.12
N VAL A 44 -1.67 -3.95 16.55
CA VAL A 44 -2.11 -5.07 17.40
C VAL A 44 -2.00 -6.40 16.64
N LEU A 45 -2.49 -6.47 15.40
CA LEU A 45 -2.39 -7.67 14.57
C LEU A 45 -0.94 -8.07 14.32
N PHE A 46 -0.06 -7.09 14.05
CA PHE A 46 1.37 -7.32 13.90
C PHE A 46 1.97 -7.90 15.18
N GLY A 47 1.66 -7.31 16.34
CA GLY A 47 2.13 -7.80 17.63
C GLY A 47 1.69 -9.23 17.93
N ILE A 48 0.43 -9.57 17.64
CA ILE A 48 -0.10 -10.93 17.79
C ILE A 48 0.65 -11.90 16.89
N GLY A 49 0.83 -11.56 15.60
CA GLY A 49 1.52 -12.46 14.68
C GLY A 49 3.02 -12.63 14.97
N VAL A 50 3.70 -11.58 15.46
CA VAL A 50 5.10 -11.70 15.94
C VAL A 50 5.17 -12.63 17.15
N PHE A 51 4.23 -12.51 18.08
CA PHE A 51 4.16 -13.38 19.24
C PHE A 51 3.89 -14.83 18.86
N ASP A 52 2.92 -15.07 17.97
CA ASP A 52 2.58 -16.39 17.44
C ASP A 52 3.78 -17.05 16.73
N LEU A 53 4.45 -16.32 15.83
CA LEU A 53 5.68 -16.79 15.19
C LEU A 53 6.78 -17.13 16.21
N GLY A 54 6.95 -16.29 17.24
CA GLY A 54 7.90 -16.54 18.32
C GLY A 54 7.61 -17.83 19.08
N LEU A 55 6.34 -18.08 19.43
CA LEU A 55 5.91 -19.32 20.08
C LEU A 55 6.16 -20.54 19.18
N GLN A 56 5.77 -20.48 17.90
CA GLN A 56 5.99 -21.57 16.94
C GLN A 56 7.47 -21.94 16.80
N ILE A 57 8.36 -20.95 16.79
CA ILE A 57 9.81 -21.16 16.74
C ILE A 57 10.31 -21.85 18.02
N ILE A 58 9.87 -21.39 19.19
CA ILE A 58 10.27 -21.98 20.48
C ILE A 58 9.78 -23.43 20.60
N GLU A 59 8.52 -23.69 20.25
CA GLU A 59 7.95 -25.04 20.26
C GLU A 59 8.73 -25.98 19.35
N SER A 60 9.07 -25.54 18.13
CA SER A 60 9.84 -26.32 17.17
C SER A 60 11.28 -26.56 17.60
N MET A 61 11.88 -25.60 18.33
CA MET A 61 13.21 -25.74 18.92
C MET A 61 13.21 -26.80 20.02
N VAL A 62 12.22 -26.76 20.91
CA VAL A 62 12.07 -27.75 22.01
C VAL A 62 11.77 -29.14 21.46
N ALA A 63 10.96 -29.23 20.40
CA ALA A 63 10.65 -30.49 19.73
C ALA A 63 11.83 -31.07 18.93
N GLY A 64 12.90 -30.31 18.70
CA GLY A 64 14.06 -30.74 17.91
C GLY A 64 13.84 -30.74 16.39
N ASN A 65 12.75 -30.14 15.91
CA ASN A 65 12.35 -30.16 14.50
C ASN A 65 12.89 -28.96 13.70
N ILE A 66 13.69 -28.08 14.31
CA ILE A 66 14.16 -26.84 13.67
C ILE A 66 15.10 -27.09 12.47
N THR A 67 15.69 -28.28 12.37
CA THR A 67 16.48 -28.71 11.22
C THR A 67 15.64 -29.21 10.04
N ASP A 68 14.32 -29.37 10.19
CA ASP A 68 13.44 -29.74 9.08
C ASP A 68 13.18 -28.52 8.18
N PRO A 69 13.58 -28.56 6.89
CA PRO A 69 13.33 -27.47 5.95
C PRO A 69 11.85 -27.11 5.77
N LEU A 70 10.93 -28.06 5.98
CA LEU A 70 9.49 -27.80 5.84
C LEU A 70 8.98 -26.89 6.97
N VAL A 71 9.45 -27.10 8.20
CA VAL A 71 9.10 -26.27 9.37
C VAL A 71 9.62 -24.84 9.20
N VAL A 72 10.85 -24.69 8.73
CA VAL A 72 11.47 -23.38 8.49
C VAL A 72 10.70 -22.59 7.43
N VAL A 73 10.18 -23.24 6.39
CA VAL A 73 9.35 -22.55 5.39
C VAL A 73 8.04 -22.04 5.99
N GLY A 74 7.40 -22.79 6.90
CA GLY A 74 6.22 -22.30 7.62
C GLY A 74 6.47 -21.01 8.43
N PHE A 75 7.66 -20.89 9.05
CA PHE A 75 8.06 -19.66 9.73
C PHE A 75 8.22 -18.51 8.75
N ILE A 76 8.82 -18.78 7.60
CA ILE A 76 8.99 -17.79 6.55
C ILE A 76 7.61 -17.32 6.09
N ASP A 77 6.66 -18.19 5.81
CA ASP A 77 5.31 -17.81 5.37
C ASP A 77 4.58 -16.91 6.38
N THR A 78 4.70 -17.23 7.67
CA THR A 78 4.15 -16.37 8.73
C THR A 78 4.87 -15.02 8.77
N ALA A 79 6.21 -15.01 8.65
CA ALA A 79 6.98 -13.77 8.56
C ALA A 79 6.62 -12.96 7.30
N LEU A 80 6.31 -13.60 6.17
CA LEU A 80 5.84 -12.95 4.95
C LEU A 80 4.53 -12.21 5.18
N LEU A 81 3.59 -12.86 5.85
CA LEU A 81 2.32 -12.23 6.24
C LEU A 81 2.58 -11.02 7.14
N LEU A 82 3.46 -11.14 8.13
CA LEU A 82 3.84 -10.03 9.00
C LEU A 82 4.45 -8.85 8.23
N PHE A 83 5.32 -9.12 7.26
CA PHE A 83 5.87 -8.06 6.42
C PHE A 83 4.79 -7.36 5.59
N ILE A 84 3.77 -8.08 5.10
CA ILE A 84 2.61 -7.48 4.42
C ILE A 84 1.86 -6.55 5.37
N ILE A 85 1.72 -6.88 6.66
CA ILE A 85 1.07 -6.01 7.64
C ILE A 85 1.86 -4.70 7.83
N VAL A 86 3.19 -4.77 7.98
CA VAL A 86 4.05 -3.56 8.11
C VAL A 86 3.93 -2.68 6.87
N GLU A 87 3.87 -3.32 5.71
CA GLU A 87 3.75 -2.67 4.42
C GLU A 87 2.41 -1.92 4.25
N VAL A 88 1.30 -2.58 4.62
CA VAL A 88 -0.02 -1.96 4.64
C VAL A 88 -0.07 -0.79 5.64
N TYR A 89 0.56 -0.93 6.81
CA TYR A 89 0.67 0.16 7.79
C TYR A 89 1.36 1.39 7.20
N GLN A 90 2.50 1.21 6.52
CA GLN A 90 3.21 2.32 5.86
C GLN A 90 2.34 3.01 4.81
N THR A 91 1.54 2.23 4.07
CA THR A 91 0.62 2.78 3.08
C THR A 91 -0.48 3.62 3.75
N VAL A 92 -1.11 3.11 4.80
CA VAL A 92 -2.16 3.83 5.55
C VAL A 92 -1.62 5.15 6.11
N VAL A 93 -0.44 5.12 6.73
CA VAL A 93 0.20 6.31 7.30
C VAL A 93 0.64 7.31 6.23
N ALA A 94 1.07 6.84 5.06
CA ALA A 94 1.43 7.74 3.95
C ALA A 94 0.21 8.47 3.36
N TYR A 95 -0.93 7.79 3.28
CA TYR A 95 -2.18 8.40 2.80
C TYR A 95 -2.64 9.59 3.66
N THR A 96 -2.26 9.61 4.92
CA THR A 96 -2.73 10.61 5.88
C THR A 96 -1.72 11.72 6.14
N GLN A 97 -0.43 11.45 5.99
CA GLN A 97 0.63 12.45 6.17
C GLN A 97 0.97 13.24 4.90
N GLU A 98 0.76 12.67 3.70
CA GLU A 98 1.22 13.28 2.45
C GLU A 98 0.06 13.83 1.62
N SER A 99 0.07 15.15 1.38
CA SER A 99 -0.92 15.82 0.51
C SER A 99 -0.66 15.61 -0.99
N GLU A 100 0.45 14.98 -1.37
CA GLU A 100 0.80 14.74 -2.76
C GLU A 100 0.44 13.30 -3.17
N THR A 101 -0.71 13.13 -3.83
CA THR A 101 -1.17 11.84 -4.39
C THR A 101 -0.10 11.10 -5.18
N ARG A 102 0.83 11.85 -5.83
CA ARG A 102 1.94 11.29 -6.62
C ARG A 102 2.95 10.52 -5.76
N ARG A 103 3.22 10.96 -4.52
CA ARG A 103 4.13 10.25 -3.60
C ARG A 103 3.50 8.99 -3.05
N ILE A 104 2.21 9.04 -2.72
CA ILE A 104 1.46 7.88 -2.25
C ILE A 104 1.45 6.78 -3.32
N VAL A 105 1.14 7.12 -4.59
CA VAL A 105 1.17 6.15 -5.70
C VAL A 105 2.55 5.53 -5.86
N ARG A 106 3.62 6.35 -5.80
CA ARG A 106 5.00 5.87 -5.88
C ARG A 106 5.32 4.89 -4.75
N LEU A 107 4.96 5.21 -3.51
CA LEU A 107 5.15 4.35 -2.35
C LEU A 107 4.46 3.01 -2.57
N VAL A 108 3.17 3.01 -2.95
CA VAL A 108 2.39 1.79 -3.20
C VAL A 108 3.02 0.92 -4.29
N ILE A 109 3.53 1.51 -5.39
CA ILE A 109 4.18 0.73 -6.46
C ILE A 109 5.49 0.10 -5.96
N TYR A 110 6.35 0.85 -5.27
CA TYR A 110 7.61 0.31 -4.73
C TYR A 110 7.36 -0.80 -3.73
N THR A 111 6.41 -0.56 -2.85
CA THR A 111 5.88 -1.50 -1.88
C THR A 111 5.42 -2.80 -2.55
N GLY A 112 4.52 -2.71 -3.55
CA GLY A 112 4.04 -3.88 -4.28
C GLY A 112 5.15 -4.65 -5.01
N VAL A 113 6.16 -3.95 -5.54
CA VAL A 113 7.33 -4.60 -6.15
C VAL A 113 8.15 -5.38 -5.12
N ILE A 114 8.41 -4.80 -3.95
CA ILE A 114 9.16 -5.47 -2.88
C ILE A 114 8.42 -6.75 -2.43
N ALA A 115 7.10 -6.67 -2.23
CA ALA A 115 6.28 -7.83 -1.87
C ALA A 115 6.35 -8.95 -2.93
N MET A 116 6.20 -8.61 -4.21
CA MET A 116 6.26 -9.59 -5.30
C MET A 116 7.63 -10.23 -5.45
N VAL A 117 8.71 -9.43 -5.32
CA VAL A 117 10.08 -9.95 -5.30
C VAL A 117 10.26 -10.93 -4.14
N ARG A 118 9.74 -10.59 -2.96
CA ARG A 118 9.81 -11.49 -1.80
C ARG A 118 9.10 -12.82 -2.06
N LYS A 119 7.91 -12.78 -2.66
CA LYS A 119 7.14 -13.98 -3.02
C LYS A 119 7.87 -14.85 -4.06
N ALA A 120 8.62 -14.23 -4.97
CA ALA A 120 9.44 -14.95 -5.95
C ALA A 120 10.67 -15.62 -5.33
N ILE A 121 11.32 -14.99 -4.33
CA ILE A 121 12.51 -15.55 -3.66
C ILE A 121 12.20 -16.86 -2.92
N ILE A 122 10.99 -16.97 -2.36
CA ILE A 122 10.58 -18.13 -1.54
C ILE A 122 9.81 -19.18 -2.37
N PHE A 123 9.61 -18.90 -3.66
CA PHE A 123 8.86 -19.77 -4.55
C PHE A 123 9.47 -21.18 -4.61
N ARG A 124 8.66 -22.18 -4.28
CA ARG A 124 9.02 -23.61 -4.30
C ARG A 124 7.94 -24.41 -4.99
N THR A 125 8.30 -25.22 -5.97
CA THR A 125 7.34 -26.01 -6.76
C THR A 125 6.63 -27.10 -5.96
N GLY A 126 7.25 -27.61 -4.89
CA GLY A 126 6.70 -28.67 -4.04
C GLY A 126 5.55 -28.24 -3.11
N GLU A 127 5.22 -26.96 -3.04
CA GLU A 127 4.03 -26.44 -2.32
C GLU A 127 2.73 -26.62 -3.13
N TYR A 128 2.85 -26.86 -4.43
CA TYR A 128 1.71 -26.93 -5.34
C TYR A 128 1.28 -28.37 -5.56
N ALA A 129 -0.02 -28.58 -5.78
CA ALA A 129 -0.63 -29.89 -5.93
C ALA A 129 -0.03 -30.71 -7.09
N ASP A 130 0.41 -30.04 -8.16
CA ASP A 130 1.09 -30.64 -9.30
C ASP A 130 2.03 -29.63 -9.98
N GLU A 131 2.87 -30.13 -10.89
CA GLU A 131 3.83 -29.31 -11.64
C GLU A 131 3.16 -28.26 -12.54
N THR A 132 1.94 -28.53 -13.02
CA THR A 132 1.19 -27.60 -13.88
C THR A 132 0.70 -26.40 -13.06
N ALA A 133 0.22 -26.63 -11.84
CA ALA A 133 -0.18 -25.59 -10.91
C ALA A 133 1.02 -24.70 -10.52
N ALA A 134 2.19 -25.31 -10.27
CA ALA A 134 3.43 -24.58 -10.02
C ALA A 134 3.84 -23.71 -11.23
N MET A 135 3.79 -24.27 -12.44
CA MET A 135 4.13 -23.55 -13.67
C MET A 135 3.17 -22.38 -13.92
N LEU A 136 1.86 -22.56 -13.69
CA LEU A 136 0.86 -21.51 -13.82
C LEU A 136 1.05 -20.40 -12.78
N ALA A 137 1.39 -20.77 -11.54
CA ALA A 137 1.72 -19.81 -10.49
C ALA A 137 2.97 -18.98 -10.86
N ALA A 138 4.05 -19.63 -11.31
CA ALA A 138 5.27 -18.97 -11.75
C ALA A 138 5.02 -18.00 -12.94
N GLY A 139 4.22 -18.43 -13.92
CA GLY A 139 3.81 -17.59 -15.04
C GLY A 139 3.00 -16.37 -14.58
N SER A 140 2.08 -16.56 -13.63
CA SER A 140 1.28 -15.47 -13.06
C SER A 140 2.15 -14.46 -12.30
N TYR A 141 3.09 -14.93 -11.47
CA TYR A 141 4.03 -14.06 -10.76
C TYR A 141 4.93 -13.29 -11.72
N THR A 142 5.41 -13.95 -12.79
CA THR A 142 6.17 -13.29 -13.86
C THR A 142 5.36 -12.16 -14.52
N LEU A 143 4.10 -12.43 -14.87
CA LEU A 143 3.22 -11.44 -15.49
C LEU A 143 2.99 -10.24 -14.57
N ILE A 144 2.70 -10.48 -13.29
CA ILE A 144 2.50 -9.41 -12.30
C ILE A 144 3.79 -8.58 -12.14
N ILE A 145 4.95 -9.22 -12.03
CA ILE A 145 6.24 -8.51 -11.89
C ILE A 145 6.53 -7.67 -13.13
N LEU A 146 6.29 -8.19 -14.33
CA LEU A 146 6.44 -7.43 -15.59
C LEU A 146 5.46 -6.25 -15.66
N GLY A 147 4.22 -6.42 -15.20
CA GLY A 147 3.23 -5.35 -15.11
C GLY A 147 3.66 -4.23 -14.16
N LEU A 148 4.15 -4.58 -12.97
CA LEU A 148 4.69 -3.62 -12.00
C LEU A 148 5.96 -2.93 -12.52
N ALA A 149 6.84 -3.66 -13.20
CA ALA A 149 8.03 -3.09 -13.85
C ALA A 149 7.64 -2.09 -14.95
N ALA A 150 6.61 -2.41 -15.76
CA ALA A 150 6.09 -1.50 -16.77
C ALA A 150 5.50 -0.22 -16.12
N LEU A 151 4.72 -0.36 -15.06
CA LEU A 151 4.19 0.79 -14.29
C LEU A 151 5.33 1.66 -13.73
N LEU A 152 6.38 1.06 -13.17
CA LEU A 152 7.57 1.79 -12.70
C LEU A 152 8.30 2.52 -13.84
N ILE A 153 8.42 1.93 -15.03
CA ILE A 153 9.04 2.58 -16.19
C ILE A 153 8.20 3.79 -16.62
N VAL A 154 6.88 3.66 -16.64
CA VAL A 154 5.97 4.77 -16.98
C VAL A 154 6.07 5.89 -15.96
N GLU A 155 6.02 5.58 -14.66
CA GLU A 155 6.16 6.55 -13.57
C GLU A 155 7.47 7.34 -13.68
N ARG A 156 8.59 6.65 -13.92
CA ARG A 156 9.89 7.30 -14.08
C ARG A 156 9.96 8.23 -15.29
N ARG A 157 9.37 7.83 -16.42
CA ARG A 157 9.36 8.66 -17.65
C ARG A 157 8.52 9.93 -17.48
N THR A 158 7.34 9.83 -16.89
CA THR A 158 6.48 11.00 -16.61
C THR A 158 7.07 11.89 -15.50
N GLY A 159 7.86 11.33 -14.59
CA GLY A 159 8.65 12.10 -13.63
C GLY A 159 9.75 12.92 -14.31
N GLN A 160 10.50 12.30 -15.23
CA GLN A 160 11.63 12.92 -15.94
C GLN A 160 11.21 14.03 -16.91
N PHE A 161 10.05 13.88 -17.57
CA PHE A 161 9.54 14.88 -18.52
C PHE A 161 9.26 16.23 -17.83
N ASN A 162 8.61 16.20 -16.66
CA ASN A 162 8.27 17.41 -15.90
C ASN A 162 9.50 18.13 -15.29
N SER A 163 10.63 17.45 -15.15
CA SER A 163 11.89 18.03 -14.64
C SER A 163 12.76 18.69 -15.72
N ASN A 164 12.47 18.47 -17.01
CA ASN A 164 13.22 19.07 -18.13
C ASN A 164 12.59 20.39 -18.65
N GLU A 165 11.42 20.78 -18.11
CA GLU A 165 10.73 22.04 -18.44
C GLU A 165 10.94 23.14 -17.37
N GLN A 166 11.81 22.91 -16.38
CA GLN A 166 12.25 23.92 -15.40
C GLN A 166 13.68 24.38 -15.65
#